data_AF-A0A177NGJ9-F1
#
_entry.id   AF-A0A177NGJ9-F1
#
_cell.length_a   1.000
_cell.length_b   1.000
_cell.length_c   1.000
_cell.angle_alpha   90.00
_cell.angle_beta   90.00
_cell.angle_gamma   90.00
#
_symmetry.space_group_name_H-M   'P 1'
#
loop_
_entity.id
_entity.type
_entity.pdbx_description
1 polymer ?
#
loop_
_entity_poly.entity_id
_entity_poly.type
_entity_poly.pdbx_seq_one_letter_code
_entity_poly.pdbx_strand_id
1 'polypeptide(L)'
;MQLMPLESFNRIVMLTKKAFFFGMLAIVFLAPDLVWDHVSHSLHILYESFSFFLEEILMHVLGFTKHHAQMLVFYVLLILGLALIWYLWRCLPKIISVCRVKALLIGLRLKDYTQEAWITLSVLQKARFLLVTLVGLSLGVGLLLS
;
A
#
# COMPACT_ATOMS: atom_id res chain seq x y z
N MET A 1 -8.14 38.19 10.76
CA MET A 1 -7.56 36.94 10.22
C MET A 1 -7.12 36.11 11.43
N GLN A 2 -8.00 35.27 11.98
CA GLN A 2 -7.70 34.47 13.18
C GLN A 2 -6.81 33.28 12.79
N LEU A 3 -5.58 33.25 13.32
CA LEU A 3 -4.65 32.14 13.15
C LEU A 3 -5.23 30.88 13.79
N MET A 4 -5.46 29.86 12.97
CA MET A 4 -5.94 28.56 13.38
C MET A 4 -4.92 27.92 14.36
N PRO A 5 -5.34 27.39 15.52
CA PRO A 5 -4.42 26.86 16.53
C PRO A 5 -3.65 25.65 15.97
N LEU A 6 -2.32 25.66 16.12
CA LEU A 6 -1.36 24.69 15.54
C LEU A 6 -1.77 23.21 15.72
N GLU A 7 -2.44 22.86 16.83
CA GLU A 7 -2.94 21.52 17.10
C GLU A 7 -4.07 21.07 16.16
N SER A 8 -4.96 21.99 15.79
CA SER A 8 -6.07 21.72 14.87
C SER A 8 -5.56 21.52 13.44
N PHE A 9 -4.56 22.31 13.02
CA PHE A 9 -3.88 22.14 11.74
C PHE A 9 -3.18 20.79 11.62
N ASN A 10 -2.40 20.38 12.63
CA ASN A 10 -1.74 19.07 12.65
C ASN A 10 -2.72 17.90 12.61
N ARG A 11 -3.86 18.03 13.30
CA ARG A 11 -4.93 17.02 13.29
C ARG A 11 -5.54 16.88 11.90
N ILE A 12 -5.83 18.00 11.22
CA ILE A 12 -6.36 17.99 9.85
C ILE A 12 -5.35 17.33 8.90
N VAL A 13 -4.08 17.74 8.93
CA VAL A 13 -3.04 17.14 8.09
C VAL A 13 -2.90 15.64 8.33
N MET A 14 -2.95 15.18 9.59
CA MET A 14 -2.89 13.76 9.92
C MET A 14 -4.10 12.99 9.38
N LEU A 15 -5.31 13.57 9.49
CA LEU A 15 -6.53 12.96 8.97
C LEU A 15 -6.52 12.88 7.44
N THR A 16 -6.10 13.95 6.76
CA THR A 16 -5.94 13.95 5.30
C THR A 16 -4.93 12.90 4.84
N LYS A 17 -3.77 12.79 5.53
CA LYS A 17 -2.78 11.75 5.23
C LYS A 17 -3.34 10.35 5.42
N LYS A 18 -4.09 10.10 6.49
CA LYS A 18 -4.73 8.80 6.74
C LYS A 18 -5.78 8.48 5.69
N ALA A 19 -6.67 9.44 5.38
CA ALA A 19 -7.71 9.27 4.38
C ALA A 19 -7.11 8.99 2.99
N PHE A 20 -6.06 9.73 2.61
CA PHE A 20 -5.32 9.49 1.37
C PHE A 20 -4.70 8.09 1.36
N PHE A 21 -4.05 7.68 2.45
CA PHE A 21 -3.45 6.35 2.55
C PHE A 21 -4.48 5.21 2.45
N PHE A 22 -5.62 5.33 3.14
CA PHE A 22 -6.70 4.35 3.04
C PHE A 22 -7.36 4.34 1.66
N GLY A 23 -7.52 5.50 1.02
CA GLY A 23 -8.02 5.60 -0.35
C GLY A 23 -7.09 4.92 -1.36
N MET A 24 -5.78 5.21 -1.27
CA MET A 24 -4.74 4.53 -2.05
C MET A 24 -4.78 3.02 -1.85
N LEU A 25 -4.83 2.56 -0.60
CA LEU A 25 -4.86 1.13 -0.27
C LEU A 25 -6.14 0.48 -0.82
N ALA A 26 -7.30 1.14 -0.71
CA ALA A 26 -8.54 0.66 -1.29
C ALA A 26 -8.44 0.52 -2.81
N ILE A 27 -7.87 1.48 -3.53
CA ILE A 27 -7.66 1.42 -4.99
C ILE A 27 -6.78 0.21 -5.35
N VAL A 28 -5.70 -0.03 -4.59
CA VAL A 28 -4.81 -1.19 -4.80
C VAL A 28 -5.56 -2.51 -4.65
N PHE A 29 -6.49 -2.62 -3.69
CA PHE A 29 -7.28 -3.84 -3.48
C PHE A 29 -8.47 -3.99 -4.45
N LEU A 30 -9.11 -2.88 -4.85
CA LEU A 30 -10.29 -2.88 -5.72
C LEU A 30 -9.94 -3.00 -7.22
N ALA A 31 -8.80 -2.45 -7.64
CA ALA A 31 -8.36 -2.43 -9.03
C ALA A 31 -6.84 -2.67 -9.12
N PRO A 32 -6.37 -3.88 -8.75
CA PRO A 32 -4.94 -4.19 -8.73
C PRO A 32 -4.30 -4.08 -10.11
N ASP A 33 -5.01 -4.50 -11.17
CA ASP A 33 -4.51 -4.48 -12.54
C ASP A 33 -4.23 -3.05 -13.02
N LEU A 34 -5.16 -2.11 -12.77
CA LEU A 34 -5.02 -0.71 -13.16
C LEU A 34 -3.81 -0.05 -12.47
N VAL A 35 -3.60 -0.34 -11.19
CA VAL A 35 -2.45 0.20 -10.45
C VAL A 35 -1.16 -0.39 -11.01
N TRP A 36 -1.11 -1.70 -11.23
CA TRP A 36 0.09 -2.37 -11.71
C TRP A 36 0.45 -1.95 -13.13
N ASP A 37 -0.53 -1.78 -14.02
CA ASP A 37 -0.32 -1.29 -15.38
C ASP A 37 0.29 0.11 -15.38
N HIS A 38 -0.27 1.06 -14.62
CA HIS A 38 0.28 2.40 -14.55
C HIS A 38 1.66 2.46 -13.90
N VAL A 39 1.88 1.69 -12.83
CA VAL A 39 3.17 1.64 -12.14
C VAL A 39 4.24 1.02 -13.03
N SER A 40 3.93 -0.10 -13.69
CA SER A 40 4.86 -0.78 -14.60
C SER A 40 5.19 0.09 -15.82
N HIS A 41 4.19 0.76 -16.40
CA HIS A 41 4.40 1.67 -17.52
C HIS A 41 5.27 2.87 -17.12
N SER A 42 5.02 3.47 -15.96
CA SER A 42 5.83 4.58 -15.44
C SER A 42 7.27 4.16 -15.16
N LEU A 43 7.47 2.98 -14.57
CA LEU A 43 8.80 2.41 -14.35
C LEU A 43 9.51 2.11 -15.66
N HIS A 44 8.80 1.63 -16.67
CA HIS A 44 9.36 1.36 -17.99
C HIS A 44 9.88 2.64 -18.65
N ILE A 45 9.08 3.72 -18.64
CA ILE A 45 9.48 5.03 -19.18
C ILE A 45 10.72 5.57 -18.46
N LEU A 46 10.76 5.46 -17.12
CA LEU A 46 11.92 5.89 -16.33
C LEU A 46 13.17 5.07 -16.66
N TYR A 47 13.02 3.75 -16.76
CA TYR A 47 14.10 2.86 -17.17
C TYR A 47 14.63 3.23 -18.55
N GLU A 48 13.75 3.41 -19.53
CA GLU A 48 14.12 3.74 -20.91
C GLU A 48 14.86 5.07 -20.95
N SER A 49 14.30 6.11 -20.32
CA SER A 49 14.90 7.45 -20.25
C SER A 49 16.30 7.41 -19.63
N PHE A 50 16.47 6.68 -18.53
CA PHE A 50 17.75 6.58 -17.84
C PHE A 50 18.76 5.74 -18.62
N SER A 51 18.31 4.65 -19.25
CA SER A 51 19.16 3.80 -20.09
C SER A 51 19.70 4.55 -21.30
N PHE A 52 18.83 5.32 -21.96
CA PHE A 52 19.18 6.16 -23.10
C PHE A 52 20.17 7.26 -22.71
N PHE A 53 19.93 7.94 -21.59
CA PHE A 53 20.83 8.97 -21.08
C PHE A 53 22.23 8.42 -20.79
N LEU A 54 22.32 7.25 -20.16
CA LEU A 54 23.61 6.61 -19.91
C LEU A 54 24.31 6.14 -21.19
N GLU A 55 23.56 5.55 -22.14
CA GLU A 55 24.09 5.14 -23.44
C GLU A 55 24.72 6.34 -24.16
N GLU A 56 24.01 7.47 -24.21
CA GLU A 56 24.46 8.70 -24.87
C GLU A 56 25.74 9.26 -24.23
N ILE A 57 25.82 9.26 -22.90
CA ILE A 57 27.04 9.67 -22.18
C ILE A 57 28.21 8.76 -22.53
N LEU A 58 28.01 7.44 -22.51
CA LEU A 58 29.07 6.47 -22.80
C LEU A 58 29.56 6.59 -24.25
N MET A 59 28.66 6.84 -25.19
CA MET A 59 29.01 7.01 -26.60
C MET A 59 29.75 8.34 -26.84
N HIS A 60 29.24 9.45 -26.32
CA HIS A 60 29.77 10.78 -26.65
C HIS A 60 30.92 11.25 -25.76
N VAL A 61 30.93 10.88 -24.48
CA VAL A 61 31.97 11.32 -23.54
C VAL A 61 33.14 10.34 -23.50
N LEU A 62 32.87 9.04 -23.56
CA LEU A 62 33.88 8.00 -23.45
C LEU A 62 34.25 7.35 -24.80
N GLY A 63 33.56 7.72 -25.89
CA GLY A 63 33.85 7.22 -27.23
C GLY A 63 33.57 5.73 -27.41
N PHE A 64 32.72 5.13 -26.57
CA PHE A 64 32.38 3.71 -26.72
C PHE A 64 31.60 3.47 -28.00
N THR A 65 31.83 2.30 -28.62
CA THR A 65 30.94 1.82 -29.68
C THR A 65 29.55 1.56 -29.12
N LYS A 66 28.51 1.80 -29.93
CA LYS A 66 27.11 1.62 -29.55
C LYS A 66 26.84 0.27 -28.86
N HIS A 67 27.36 -0.81 -29.43
CA HIS A 67 27.19 -2.15 -28.87
C HIS A 67 27.77 -2.28 -27.44
N HIS A 68 28.96 -1.73 -27.20
CA HIS A 68 29.60 -1.79 -25.88
C HIS A 68 28.89 -0.88 -24.86
N ALA A 69 28.44 0.30 -25.27
CA ALA A 69 27.66 1.20 -24.42
C ALA A 69 26.35 0.52 -23.96
N GLN A 70 25.60 -0.07 -24.89
CA GLN A 70 24.35 -0.78 -24.59
C GLN A 70 24.55 -1.96 -23.63
N MET A 71 25.58 -2.78 -23.87
CA MET A 71 25.90 -3.91 -22.99
C MET A 71 26.28 -3.44 -21.58
N LEU A 72 27.04 -2.35 -21.46
CA LEU A 72 27.44 -1.80 -20.17
C LEU A 72 26.24 -1.25 -19.40
N VAL A 73 25.37 -0.47 -20.05
CA VAL A 73 24.13 0.05 -19.45
C VAL A 73 23.25 -1.10 -18.96
N PHE A 74 23.09 -2.15 -19.78
CA PHE A 74 22.32 -3.34 -19.39
C PHE A 74 22.87 -3.99 -18.13
N TYR A 75 24.17 -4.27 -18.05
CA TYR A 75 24.76 -4.92 -16.88
C TYR A 75 24.69 -4.05 -15.63
N VAL A 76 24.93 -2.74 -15.75
CA VAL A 76 24.81 -1.80 -14.63
C VAL A 76 23.39 -1.78 -14.08
N LEU A 77 22.38 -1.68 -14.96
CA LEU A 77 20.99 -1.67 -14.56
C LEU A 77 20.54 -3.02 -13.99
N LEU A 78 21.03 -4.13 -14.53
CA LEU A 78 20.77 -5.45 -13.99
C LEU A 78 21.32 -5.61 -12.57
N ILE A 79 22.55 -5.19 -12.32
CA ILE A 79 23.16 -5.23 -10.98
C ILE A 79 22.38 -4.35 -10.00
N LEU A 80 22.01 -3.13 -10.42
CA LEU A 80 21.19 -2.22 -9.61
C LEU A 80 19.82 -2.82 -9.29
N GLY A 81 19.16 -3.42 -10.29
CA GLY A 81 17.88 -4.09 -10.12
C GLY A 81 17.97 -5.26 -9.13
N LEU A 82 18.99 -6.11 -9.27
CA LEU A 82 19.23 -7.23 -8.36
C LEU A 82 19.56 -6.76 -6.93
N ALA A 83 20.37 -5.70 -6.79
CA ALA A 83 20.68 -5.11 -5.50
C ALA A 83 19.42 -4.53 -4.82
N LEU A 84 18.54 -3.88 -5.59
CA LEU A 84 17.27 -3.36 -5.10
C LEU A 84 16.33 -4.49 -4.66
N ILE A 85 16.19 -5.55 -5.46
CA ILE A 85 15.38 -6.72 -5.11
C ILE A 85 15.91 -7.36 -3.83
N TRP A 86 17.23 -7.56 -3.73
CA TRP A 86 17.86 -8.10 -2.54
C TRP A 86 17.62 -7.23 -1.30
N TYR A 87 17.73 -5.91 -1.43
CA TYR A 87 17.45 -4.97 -0.34
C TYR A 87 15.99 -5.01 0.09
N LEU A 88 15.04 -4.98 -0.86
CA LEU A 88 13.61 -5.08 -0.59
C LEU A 88 13.27 -6.40 0.10
N TRP A 89 13.85 -7.51 -0.36
CA TRP A 89 13.70 -8.83 0.27
C TRP A 89 14.16 -8.83 1.73
N ARG A 90 15.28 -8.15 2.04
CA ARG A 90 15.79 -8.02 3.42
C ARG A 90 14.94 -7.09 4.29
N CYS A 91 14.29 -6.08 3.72
CA CYS A 91 13.40 -5.18 4.42
C CYS A 91 12.00 -5.77 4.66
N LEU A 92 11.54 -6.65 3.76
CA LEU A 92 10.22 -7.27 3.81
C LEU A 92 9.86 -7.90 5.17
N PRO A 93 10.71 -8.73 5.82
CA PRO A 93 10.37 -9.31 7.12
C PRO A 93 10.21 -8.26 8.22
N LYS A 94 10.99 -7.17 8.19
CA LYS A 94 10.85 -6.07 9.15
C LYS A 94 9.49 -5.38 8.99
N ILE A 95 9.09 -5.08 7.74
CA ILE A 95 7.80 -4.47 7.45
C ILE A 95 6.66 -5.37 7.91
N ILE A 96 6.71 -6.66 7.56
CA ILE A 96 5.70 -7.65 7.98
C ILE A 96 5.61 -7.72 9.51
N SER A 97 6.74 -7.75 10.22
CA SER A 97 6.75 -7.81 11.69
C SER A 97 6.06 -6.59 12.32
N VAL A 98 6.34 -5.39 11.80
CA VAL A 98 5.72 -4.15 12.29
C VAL A 98 4.23 -4.12 11.97
N CYS A 99 3.84 -4.51 10.77
CA CYS A 99 2.44 -4.60 10.36
C CYS A 99 1.68 -5.60 11.23
N ARG A 100 2.27 -6.77 11.52
CA ARG A 100 1.66 -7.79 12.39
C ARG A 100 1.40 -7.25 13.80
N VAL A 101 2.39 -6.60 14.42
CA VAL A 101 2.22 -6.01 15.77
C VAL A 101 1.14 -4.93 15.76
N LYS A 102 1.12 -4.06 14.75
CA LYS A 102 0.08 -3.03 14.62
C LYS A 102 -1.31 -3.63 14.41
N ALA A 103 -1.43 -4.66 13.57
CA ALA A 103 -2.69 -5.35 13.33
C ALA A 103 -3.22 -6.01 14.62
N LEU A 104 -2.35 -6.65 15.40
CA LEU A 104 -2.71 -7.21 16.70
C LEU A 104 -3.20 -6.13 17.67
N LEU A 105 -2.51 -4.99 17.76
CA LEU A 105 -2.92 -3.88 18.62
C LEU A 105 -4.27 -3.28 18.20
N ILE A 106 -4.51 -3.16 16.90
CA ILE A 106 -5.80 -2.69 16.37
C ILE A 106 -6.91 -3.69 16.71
N GLY A 107 -6.63 -4.99 16.53
CA GLY A 107 -7.57 -6.06 16.88
C GLY A 107 -7.93 -6.07 18.36
N LEU A 108 -6.96 -5.89 19.25
CA LEU A 108 -7.19 -5.78 20.70
C LEU A 108 -8.07 -4.57 21.04
N ARG A 109 -7.79 -3.38 20.48
CA ARG A 109 -8.65 -2.21 20.70
C ARG A 109 -10.07 -2.38 20.20
N LEU A 110 -10.24 -3.00 19.02
CA LEU A 110 -11.56 -3.32 18.49
C LEU A 110 -12.31 -4.29 19.41
N LYS A 111 -11.61 -5.29 19.95
CA LYS A 111 -12.18 -6.23 20.92
C LYS A 111 -12.64 -5.50 22.18
N ASP A 112 -11.80 -4.63 22.74
CA ASP A 112 -12.15 -3.88 23.95
C ASP A 112 -13.35 -2.95 23.69
N TYR A 113 -13.33 -2.21 22.58
CA TYR A 113 -14.43 -1.31 22.20
C TYR A 113 -15.75 -2.06 21.95
N THR A 114 -15.69 -3.21 21.28
CA THR A 114 -16.88 -4.04 21.05
C THR A 114 -17.40 -4.66 22.34
N GLN A 115 -16.53 -5.03 23.28
CA GLN A 115 -16.92 -5.54 24.59
C GLN A 115 -17.61 -4.46 25.43
N GLU A 116 -17.07 -3.24 25.48
CA GLU A 116 -17.70 -2.10 26.16
C GLU A 116 -19.05 -1.72 25.52
N ALA A 117 -19.09 -1.66 24.19
CA ALA A 117 -20.34 -1.42 23.45
C ALA A 117 -21.38 -2.52 23.73
N TRP A 118 -20.95 -3.79 23.80
CA TRP A 118 -21.83 -4.90 24.12
C TRP A 118 -22.40 -4.78 25.54
N ILE A 119 -21.60 -4.41 26.54
CA ILE A 119 -22.08 -4.28 27.92
C ILE A 119 -23.10 -3.15 28.04
N THR A 120 -22.87 -2.03 27.35
CA THR A 120 -23.73 -0.82 27.40
C THR A 120 -25.06 -0.96 26.67
N LEU A 121 -25.22 -1.94 25.76
CA LEU A 121 -26.45 -2.18 25.02
C LEU A 121 -27.56 -2.82 25.88
N SER A 122 -28.79 -2.32 25.72
CA SER A 122 -29.99 -2.89 26.35
C SER A 122 -30.33 -4.28 25.79
N VAL A 123 -31.03 -5.10 26.57
CA VAL A 123 -31.38 -6.50 26.19
C VAL A 123 -32.13 -6.56 24.85
N LEU A 124 -33.02 -5.61 24.59
CA LEU A 124 -33.79 -5.54 23.33
C LEU A 124 -32.89 -5.25 22.13
N GLN A 125 -31.89 -4.37 22.28
CA GLN A 125 -30.96 -4.03 21.20
C GLN A 125 -30.00 -5.19 20.90
N LYS A 126 -29.58 -5.93 21.93
CA LYS A 126 -28.80 -7.17 21.77
C LYS A 126 -29.56 -8.22 20.95
N ALA A 127 -30.83 -8.44 21.28
CA ALA A 127 -31.67 -9.39 20.56
C ALA A 127 -31.87 -8.99 19.09
N ARG A 128 -32.12 -7.70 18.81
CA ARG A 128 -32.20 -7.19 17.43
C ARG A 128 -30.89 -7.36 16.67
N PHE A 129 -29.75 -7.06 17.29
CA PHE A 129 -28.44 -7.21 16.66
C PHE A 129 -28.15 -8.67 16.29
N LEU A 130 -28.45 -9.62 17.20
CA LEU A 130 -28.30 -11.05 16.93
C LEU A 130 -29.21 -11.53 15.80
N LEU A 131 -30.46 -11.05 15.75
CA LEU A 131 -31.38 -11.38 14.65
C LEU A 131 -30.86 -10.90 13.29
N VAL A 132 -30.38 -9.65 13.22
CA VAL A 132 -29.84 -9.10 11.97
C VAL A 132 -28.58 -9.86 11.53
N THR A 133 -27.69 -10.21 12.46
CA THR A 133 -26.48 -10.98 12.13
C THR A 133 -26.79 -12.41 11.70
N LEU A 134 -27.75 -13.09 12.34
CA LEU A 134 -28.22 -14.42 11.94
C LEU A 134 -28.83 -14.42 10.53
N VAL A 135 -29.73 -13.46 10.26
CA VAL A 135 -30.35 -13.32 8.94
C VAL A 135 -29.28 -13.02 7.88
N GLY A 136 -28.36 -12.09 8.16
CA GLY A 136 -27.25 -11.77 7.26
C GLY A 136 -26.33 -12.96 6.96
N LEU A 137 -25.96 -13.75 7.98
CA LEU A 137 -25.16 -14.97 7.81
C LEU A 137 -25.89 -16.03 6.99
N SER A 138 -27.19 -16.23 7.23
CA SER A 138 -27.99 -17.21 6.48
C SER A 138 -28.11 -16.85 5.00
N LEU A 139 -28.29 -15.55 4.69
CA LEU A 139 -28.30 -15.04 3.31
C LEU A 139 -26.93 -15.14 2.65
N GLY A 140 -25.85 -14.81 3.36
CA GLY A 140 -24.49 -14.90 2.84
C GLY A 140 -24.07 -16.34 2.51
N VAL A 141 -24.42 -17.29 3.37
CA VAL A 141 -24.15 -18.72 3.12
C VAL A 141 -25.00 -19.25 1.97
N GLY A 142 -26.27 -18.82 1.86
CA GLY A 142 -27.13 -19.16 0.71
C GLY A 142 -26.55 -18.70 -0.63
N LEU A 143 -26.00 -17.48 -0.69
CA LEU A 143 -25.36 -16.93 -1.89
C LEU A 143 -24.03 -17.61 -2.27
N LEU A 144 -23.31 -18.18 -1.30
CA LEU A 144 -22.06 -18.91 -1.56
C LEU A 144 -22.30 -20.36 -2.03
N LEU A 145 -23.48 -20.91 -1.75
CA LEU A 145 -23.88 -22.27 -2.13
C LEU A 145 -24.73 -22.33 -3.42
N SER A 146 -25.23 -21.19 -3.90
CA SER A 146 -25.96 -21.05 -5.17
C SER A 146 -25.02 -20.78 -6.34
#